data_AF-A0A948Z6W9-F1
#
_entry.id   AF-A0A948Z6W9-F1
#
_cell.length_a   1.000
_cell.length_b   1.000
_cell.length_c   1.000
_cell.angle_alpha   90.00
_cell.angle_beta   90.00
_cell.angle_gamma   90.00
#
_symmetry.space_group_name_H-M   'P 1'
#
loop_
_entity.id
_entity.type
_entity.pdbx_description
1 polymer ?
#
loop_
_entity_poly.entity_id
_entity_poly.type
_entity_poly.pdbx_seq_one_letter_code
_entity_poly.pdbx_strand_id
1 'polypeptide(L)' 'MVYELRIVSKKQIRLLFIEVEKNIFLVVNIFVKKSQKLPKREFKMAIKRVGEFI' A
#
# COMPACT_ATOMS: atom_id res chain seq x y z
N MET A 1 -9.40 -6.82 -0.39
CA MET A 1 -9.28 -5.54 -1.12
C MET A 1 -8.03 -4.82 -0.65
N VAL A 2 -7.31 -4.08 -1.51
CA VAL A 2 -6.11 -3.28 -1.11
C VAL A 2 -6.51 -1.81 -0.96
N TYR A 3 -6.16 -1.20 0.16
CA TYR A 3 -6.43 0.20 0.50
C TYR A 3 -5.17 1.06 0.44
N GLU A 4 -5.35 2.36 0.23
CA GLU A 4 -4.26 3.35 0.19
C GLU A 4 -4.46 4.40 1.30
N LEU A 5 -3.45 4.57 2.15
CA LEU A 5 -3.34 5.72 3.06
C LEU A 5 -2.38 6.75 2.47
N ARG A 6 -2.84 8.00 2.38
CA ARG A 6 -2.06 9.13 1.85
C ARG A 6 -1.55 10.01 2.99
N ILE A 7 -0.24 10.01 3.20
CA ILE A 7 0.42 10.91 4.12
C ILE A 7 0.89 12.14 3.35
N VAL A 8 0.27 13.28 3.64
CA VAL A 8 0.59 14.57 3.02
C VAL A 8 1.52 15.33 3.95
N SER A 9 2.79 15.44 3.56
CA SER A 9 3.82 16.23 4.25
C SER A 9 4.75 16.85 3.22
N LYS A 10 5.91 17.40 3.64
CA LYS A 10 6.98 17.84 2.73
C LYS A 10 7.34 16.77 1.69
N LYS A 11 7.23 15.49 2.05
CA LYS A 11 7.20 14.37 1.10
C LYS A 11 5.81 13.73 1.12
N GLN A 12 5.25 13.47 -0.06
CA GLN A 12 4.00 12.72 -0.18
C GLN A 12 4.31 11.22 -0.12
N ILE A 13 3.81 10.52 0.89
CA ILE A 13 4.03 9.08 1.09
C ILE A 13 2.70 8.35 0.96
N ARG A 14 2.74 7.18 0.33
CA ARG A 14 1.57 6.29 0.17
C ARG A 14 1.87 4.95 0.81
N LEU A 15 0.98 4.52 1.70
CA LEU A 15 0.98 3.18 2.27
C LEU A 15 -0.13 2.38 1.60
N LEU A 16 0.20 1.17 1.16
CA LEU A 16 -0.76 0.18 0.72
C LEU A 16 -0.92 -0.84 1.82
N PHE A 17 -2.17 -1.14 2.18
CA PHE A 17 -2.48 -2.05 3.26
C PHE A 17 -3.75 -2.84 2.99
N ILE A 18 -3.92 -3.93 3.72
CA ILE A 18 -5.15 -4.73 3.79
C ILE A 18 -5.56 -4.89 5.25
N GLU A 19 -6.85 -5.11 5.49
CA GLU A 19 -7.34 -5.63 6.76
C GLU A 19 -7.30 -7.17 6.68
N VAL A 20 -6.61 -7.81 7.62
CA VAL A 20 -6.48 -9.28 7.68
C VAL A 20 -7.41 -9.89 8.70
N GLU A 21 -7.62 -9.19 9.81
CA GLU A 21 -8.59 -9.51 10.86
C GLU A 21 -9.15 -8.20 11.41
N LYS A 22 -10.21 -8.29 12.22
CA LYS A 22 -10.84 -7.11 12.83
C LYS A 22 -9.80 -6.26 13.56
N ASN A 23 -9.61 -5.02 13.13
CA ASN A 23 -8.62 -4.07 13.66
C ASN A 23 -7.14 -4.47 13.47
N ILE A 24 -6.84 -5.50 12.66
CA ILE A 24 -5.46 -5.87 12.30
C ILE A 24 -5.23 -5.53 10.84
N PHE A 25 -4.29 -4.61 10.61
CA PHE A 25 -3.94 -4.13 9.28
C PHE A 25 -2.53 -4.56 8.90
N LEU A 26 -2.40 -5.22 7.75
CA LEU A 26 -1.12 -5.57 7.18
C LEU A 26 -0.70 -4.50 6.18
N VAL A 27 0.41 -3.81 6.46
CA VAL A 27 1.04 -2.90 5.51
C VAL A 27 1.85 -3.72 4.50
N VAL A 28 1.40 -3.72 3.26
CA VAL A 28 2.00 -4.53 2.19
C VAL A 28 2.94 -3.73 1.30
N ASN A 29 2.86 -2.40 1.28
CA ASN A 29 3.85 -1.59 0.58
C ASN A 29 3.89 -0.15 1.09
N ILE A 30 5.04 0.51 0.98
CA ILE A 30 5.20 1.94 1.26
C ILE A 30 6.11 2.58 0.22
N PHE A 31 5.72 3.73 -0.32
CA PHE A 31 6.54 4.43 -1.31
C PHE A 31 6.32 5.94 -1.27
N VAL A 32 7.37 6.70 -1.64
CA VAL A 32 7.26 8.14 -1.91
C VAL A 32 6.56 8.33 -3.25
N LYS A 33 5.54 9.20 -3.27
CA LYS A 33 4.76 9.49 -4.48
C LYS A 33 5.67 9.99 -5.61
N LYS A 34 5.68 9.24 -6.71
CA LYS A 34 6.37 9.61 -7.96
C LYS A 34 5.42 10.26 -8.97
N SER A 35 4.14 9.86 -8.97
CA SER A 35 3.12 10.38 -9.88
C SER A 35 1.74 10.39 -9.20
N GLN A 36 0.75 11.01 -9.85
CA GLN A 36 -0.61 11.11 -9.28
C GLN A 36 -1.32 9.75 -9.19
N LYS A 37 -1.07 8.87 -10.16
CA LYS A 37 -1.66 7.52 -10.21
C LYS A 37 -0.80 6.54 -9.42
N LEU A 38 -1.41 5.48 -8.90
CA LEU A 38 -0.67 4.38 -8.27
C LEU A 38 0.23 3.71 -9.32
N PRO A 39 1.56 3.67 -9.14
CA PRO A 39 2.43 3.03 -10.12
C PRO A 39 2.16 1.52 -10.20
N LYS A 40 2.08 0.96 -11.41
CA LYS A 40 1.80 -0.47 -11.64
C LYS A 40 2.75 -1.40 -10.88
N ARG A 41 4.03 -1.02 -10.76
CA ARG A 41 5.05 -1.77 -10.02
C ARG A 41 4.70 -1.90 -8.54
N GLU A 42 4.36 -0.78 -7.90
CA GLU A 42 4.02 -0.75 -6.47
C GLU A 42 2.75 -1.55 -6.18
N PHE A 43 1.77 -1.50 -7.09
CA PHE A 43 0.56 -2.31 -6.99
C PHE A 43 0.84 -3.81 -7.15
N LYS A 44 1.60 -4.21 -8.18
CA LYS A 44 1.99 -5.62 -8.37
C LYS A 44 2.75 -6.18 -7.15
N MET A 45 3.65 -5.39 -6.56
CA MET A 45 4.36 -5.78 -5.35
C MET A 45 3.42 -5.96 -4.15
N ALA A 46 2.45 -5.06 -3.98
CA ALA A 46 1.45 -5.17 -2.92
C ALA A 46 0.62 -6.46 -3.07
N ILE A 47 0.13 -6.76 -4.27
CA ILE A 47 -0.65 -7.97 -4.54
C ILE A 47 0.17 -9.24 -4.30
N LYS A 48 1.45 -9.26 -4.72
CA LYS A 48 2.35 -10.41 -4.45
C LYS A 48 2.48 -10.67 -2.95
N ARG A 49 2.72 -9.62 -2.16
CA ARG A 49 2.88 -9.73 -0.70
C ARG A 49 1.59 -10.13 0.02
N VAL A 50 0.43 -9.72 -0.48
CA VAL A 50 -0.86 -10.22 0.01
C VAL A 50 -0.95 -11.73 -0.19
N GLY A 51 -0.59 -12.22 -1.39
CA GLY A 51 -0.61 -13.66 -1.69
C GLY A 51 0.50 -14.49 -1.04
N GLU A 52 1.56 -13.86 -0.51
CA GLU A 52 2.58 -14.54 0.30
C GLU A 52 2.17 -14.68 1.77
N PHE A 53 1.20 -13.87 2.22
CA PHE A 53 0.72 -13.86 3.60
C PHE A 53 -0.49 -14.77 3.82
N ILE A 54 -1.39 -14.86 2.83
CA ILE A 54 -2.58 -15.73 2.83
C ILE A 54 -2.18 -17.12 2.36
#